data_AF-A0A8S1V1Q6-F1
#
_entry.id   AF-A0A8S1V1Q6-F1
#
_cell.length_a   1.000
_cell.length_b   1.000
_cell.length_c   1.000
_cell.angle_alpha   90.00
_cell.angle_beta   90.00
_cell.angle_gamma   90.00
#
_symmetry.space_group_name_H-M   'P 1'
#
loop_
_entity.id
_entity.type
_entity.pdbx_description
1 polymer ?
#
loop_
_entity_poly.entity_id
_entity_poly.type
_entity_poly.pdbx_seq_one_letter_code
_entity_poly.pdbx_strand_id
1 'polypeptide(L)'
;MGCLYGYFMKQKQPESSNQLESQQKESKEIDQNEQAEISNNSSQETYKRWQMDCNKFKYDLIKLNKDSYFYVLLFVNIQFYHYQRDIITKEVNQYEVDGFLYKTEYDEDFNPKYILQEGRFLINLQRGTFELNGEGVEFLGKSKFRKHEGKFQNGRFISKQQNIIISQNENQPRKINNQKKIIIKDAATGLQINKQQQQNRYQRNHNQDVWCKYNQTFSNNDLNILKNKGWMTSSIIDGYVLYLNFESEKQYFQLQETERKNVQRVLFLPSSLTTNFGKNFTYDKVRKLLEQELLQYSQMNLSIQLIYKKVGIPINQNNFHWYFLLIEFDTKVEIFDSTQNSITISGHADKLIKTLQEVLQIKCKTIVNSKESGKQRNDYSCGYHVCNYMKFVQQAQFNNNNRRYDYQENKIIQILQELIDKQTK
;
A
#
# COMPACT_ATOMS: atom_id res chain seq x y z
N MET A 1 -33.91 -39.90 27.16
CA MET A 1 -34.81 -40.75 26.34
C MET A 1 -36.22 -40.53 26.83
N GLY A 2 -37.09 -39.97 25.99
CA GLY A 2 -38.50 -39.72 26.33
C GLY A 2 -39.28 -39.47 25.05
N CYS A 3 -40.17 -40.40 24.72
CA CYS A 3 -40.99 -40.43 23.51
C CYS A 3 -42.32 -39.66 23.68
N LEU A 4 -42.73 -39.04 22.56
CA LEU A 4 -44.06 -38.86 21.95
C LEU A 4 -45.36 -39.07 22.76
N TYR A 5 -46.26 -38.08 22.64
CA TYR A 5 -47.69 -38.08 22.27
C TYR A 5 -48.06 -36.58 22.07
N GLY A 6 -48.66 -36.02 21.01
CA GLY A 6 -49.70 -36.43 20.08
C GLY A 6 -50.97 -35.62 20.39
N TYR A 7 -51.40 -34.65 19.56
CA TYR A 7 -52.81 -34.20 19.46
C TYR A 7 -53.05 -33.34 18.20
N PHE A 8 -54.03 -33.77 17.40
CA PHE A 8 -54.67 -33.05 16.29
C PHE A 8 -55.71 -32.04 16.82
N MET A 9 -55.85 -30.88 16.16
CA MET A 9 -57.08 -30.09 16.18
C MET A 9 -57.34 -29.41 14.83
N LYS A 10 -58.64 -29.30 14.52
CA LYS A 10 -59.30 -29.08 13.22
C LYS A 10 -58.97 -27.77 12.51
N GLN A 11 -58.83 -27.86 11.19
CA GLN A 11 -58.94 -26.73 10.26
C GLN A 11 -60.41 -26.29 10.14
N LYS A 12 -60.66 -24.98 10.26
CA LYS A 12 -61.85 -24.29 9.73
C LYS A 12 -61.41 -23.50 8.51
N GLN A 13 -62.05 -23.72 7.37
CA GLN A 13 -61.96 -22.82 6.22
C GLN A 13 -62.65 -21.49 6.55
N PRO A 14 -62.07 -20.34 6.19
CA PRO A 14 -62.81 -19.09 6.11
C PRO A 14 -63.44 -18.92 4.72
N GLU A 15 -64.72 -18.54 4.76
CA GLU A 15 -65.50 -18.09 3.62
C GLU A 15 -65.00 -16.74 3.09
N SER A 16 -65.31 -16.57 1.80
CA SER A 16 -65.04 -15.46 0.89
C SER A 16 -65.33 -14.05 1.40
N SER A 17 -64.38 -13.13 1.15
CA SER A 17 -64.65 -11.72 0.84
C SER A 17 -63.46 -11.11 0.07
N ASN A 18 -63.27 -11.56 -1.17
CA ASN A 18 -62.49 -10.85 -2.18
C ASN A 18 -63.45 -10.02 -3.02
N GLN A 19 -63.29 -8.70 -3.02
CA GLN A 19 -63.51 -7.79 -4.16
C GLN A 19 -63.46 -6.33 -3.65
N LEU A 20 -62.26 -5.83 -3.33
CA LEU A 20 -61.94 -4.39 -3.28
C LEU A 20 -60.44 -4.11 -3.07
N GLU A 21 -59.62 -5.11 -2.67
CA GLU A 21 -58.17 -4.94 -2.45
C GLU A 21 -57.27 -5.19 -3.68
N SER A 22 -57.79 -5.71 -4.80
CA SER A 22 -56.95 -6.06 -5.95
C SER A 22 -56.58 -4.89 -6.86
N GLN A 23 -57.34 -3.79 -6.89
CA GLN A 23 -57.01 -2.62 -7.74
C GLN A 23 -56.09 -1.59 -7.06
N GLN A 24 -55.93 -1.63 -5.73
CA GLN A 24 -54.97 -0.78 -5.00
C GLN A 24 -53.59 -1.42 -4.78
N LYS A 25 -53.46 -2.74 -5.02
CA LYS A 25 -52.16 -3.43 -4.99
C LYS A 25 -51.42 -3.35 -6.32
N GLU A 26 -52.11 -3.50 -7.46
CA GLU A 26 -51.48 -3.35 -8.79
C GLU A 26 -51.01 -1.92 -9.06
N SER A 27 -51.76 -0.90 -8.62
CA SER A 27 -51.35 0.51 -8.78
C SER A 27 -50.14 0.91 -7.92
N LYS A 28 -49.95 0.28 -6.74
CA LYS A 28 -48.77 0.52 -5.89
C LYS A 28 -47.54 -0.30 -6.31
N GLU A 29 -47.72 -1.48 -6.90
CA GLU A 29 -46.60 -2.27 -7.46
C GLU A 29 -46.08 -1.69 -8.78
N ILE A 30 -46.94 -1.08 -9.60
CA ILE A 30 -46.52 -0.39 -10.83
C ILE A 30 -45.69 0.86 -10.50
N ASP A 31 -46.11 1.67 -9.52
CA ASP A 31 -45.37 2.87 -9.08
C ASP A 31 -43.99 2.53 -8.44
N GLN A 32 -43.87 1.39 -7.73
CA GLN A 32 -42.59 0.97 -7.14
C GLN A 32 -41.62 0.39 -8.17
N ASN A 33 -42.13 -0.30 -9.19
CA ASN A 33 -41.30 -0.83 -10.27
C ASN A 33 -40.84 0.27 -11.23
N GLU A 34 -41.68 1.25 -11.56
CA GLU A 34 -41.25 2.42 -12.36
C GLU A 34 -40.24 3.29 -11.59
N GLN A 35 -40.41 3.50 -10.27
CA GLN A 35 -39.42 4.23 -9.46
C GLN A 35 -38.09 3.46 -9.31
N ALA A 36 -38.14 2.12 -9.24
CA ALA A 36 -36.95 1.28 -9.24
C ALA A 36 -36.23 1.31 -10.61
N GLU A 37 -36.95 1.33 -11.73
CA GLU A 37 -36.36 1.44 -13.07
C GLU A 37 -35.78 2.83 -13.35
N ILE A 38 -36.45 3.91 -12.93
CA ILE A 38 -35.96 5.29 -13.05
C ILE A 38 -34.70 5.51 -12.19
N SER A 39 -34.69 5.01 -10.95
CA SER A 39 -33.51 5.09 -10.08
C SER A 39 -32.34 4.24 -10.58
N ASN A 40 -32.59 3.07 -11.16
CA ASN A 40 -31.57 2.24 -11.79
C ASN A 40 -30.98 2.90 -13.05
N ASN A 41 -31.79 3.53 -13.90
CA ASN A 41 -31.31 4.22 -15.10
C ASN A 41 -30.47 5.47 -14.76
N SER A 42 -30.89 6.27 -13.78
CA SER A 42 -30.15 7.44 -13.30
C SER A 42 -28.78 7.08 -12.68
N SER A 43 -28.73 5.97 -11.93
CA SER A 43 -27.48 5.44 -11.36
C SER A 43 -26.50 4.99 -12.46
N GLN A 44 -26.99 4.34 -13.51
CA GLN A 44 -26.16 3.90 -14.63
C GLN A 44 -25.58 5.07 -15.45
N GLU A 45 -26.37 6.11 -15.70
CA GLU A 45 -25.89 7.31 -16.40
C GLU A 45 -24.85 8.07 -15.59
N THR A 46 -25.09 8.21 -14.27
CA THR A 46 -24.13 8.83 -13.35
C THR A 46 -22.80 8.07 -13.35
N TYR A 47 -22.84 6.74 -13.33
CA TYR A 47 -21.64 5.92 -13.36
C TYR A 47 -20.90 6.00 -14.71
N LYS A 48 -21.62 6.00 -15.85
CA LYS A 48 -21.01 6.21 -17.17
C LYS A 48 -20.28 7.55 -17.24
N ARG A 49 -20.91 8.62 -16.71
CA ARG A 49 -20.29 9.94 -16.64
C ARG A 49 -19.04 9.93 -15.76
N TRP A 50 -19.10 9.31 -14.58
CA TRP A 50 -17.94 9.13 -13.70
C TRP A 50 -16.78 8.45 -14.43
N GLN A 51 -17.04 7.38 -15.18
CA GLN A 51 -16.01 6.69 -15.97
C GLN A 51 -15.41 7.59 -17.06
N MET A 52 -16.25 8.35 -17.77
CA MET A 52 -15.80 9.30 -18.79
C MET A 52 -14.91 10.39 -18.19
N ASP A 53 -15.30 10.96 -17.04
CA ASP A 53 -14.54 12.01 -16.37
C ASP A 53 -13.24 11.46 -15.74
N CYS A 54 -13.24 10.23 -15.21
CA CYS A 54 -12.02 9.54 -14.79
C CYS A 54 -11.01 9.45 -15.95
N ASN A 55 -11.45 8.97 -17.12
CA ASN A 55 -10.58 8.86 -18.31
C ASN A 55 -10.09 10.25 -18.76
N LYS A 56 -11.00 11.23 -18.84
CA LYS A 56 -10.69 12.62 -19.22
C LYS A 56 -9.61 13.24 -18.34
N PHE A 57 -9.64 12.99 -17.03
CA PHE A 57 -8.68 13.53 -16.06
C PHE A 57 -7.54 12.55 -15.73
N LYS A 58 -7.33 11.52 -16.58
CA LYS A 58 -6.21 10.57 -16.50
C LYS A 58 -6.16 9.75 -15.20
N TYR A 59 -7.29 9.43 -14.60
CA TYR A 59 -7.36 8.44 -13.53
C TYR A 59 -7.39 7.03 -14.12
N ASP A 60 -6.71 6.09 -13.48
CA ASP A 60 -6.88 4.67 -13.82
C ASP A 60 -7.96 4.07 -12.93
N LEU A 61 -9.03 3.58 -13.54
CA LEU A 61 -10.12 2.90 -12.84
C LEU A 61 -9.98 1.39 -13.02
N ILE A 62 -9.65 0.69 -11.94
CA ILE A 62 -9.44 -0.77 -11.96
C ILE A 62 -10.60 -1.44 -11.24
N LYS A 63 -11.24 -2.39 -11.91
CA LYS A 63 -12.32 -3.19 -11.34
C LYS A 63 -11.75 -4.26 -10.39
N LEU A 64 -12.35 -4.36 -9.21
CA LEU A 64 -12.08 -5.37 -8.21
C LEU A 64 -13.19 -6.44 -8.27
N ASN A 65 -12.82 -7.72 -8.24
CA ASN A 65 -13.76 -8.84 -8.22
C ASN A 65 -14.15 -9.23 -6.79
N LYS A 66 -14.56 -8.28 -5.93
CA LYS A 66 -14.81 -8.51 -4.50
C LYS A 66 -16.01 -7.75 -3.94
N ASP A 67 -16.54 -8.26 -2.83
CA ASP A 67 -17.78 -7.79 -2.20
C ASP A 67 -17.64 -6.47 -1.43
N SER A 68 -16.44 -6.16 -0.90
CA SER A 68 -16.23 -4.97 -0.06
C SER A 68 -15.99 -3.69 -0.84
N TYR A 69 -15.43 -3.73 -2.04
CA TYR A 69 -15.23 -2.57 -2.92
C TYR A 69 -15.21 -3.07 -4.36
N PHE A 70 -15.85 -2.35 -5.28
CA PHE A 70 -15.96 -2.75 -6.68
C PHE A 70 -14.87 -2.17 -7.56
N TYR A 71 -14.33 -1.01 -7.20
CA TYR A 71 -13.32 -0.32 -7.99
C TYR A 71 -12.24 0.30 -7.11
N VAL A 72 -11.04 0.40 -7.66
CA VAL A 72 -9.99 1.28 -7.16
C VAL A 72 -9.66 2.31 -8.23
N LEU A 73 -9.73 3.58 -7.82
CA LEU A 73 -9.32 4.72 -8.62
C LEU A 73 -7.87 5.07 -8.24
N LEU A 74 -6.97 5.05 -9.21
CA LEU A 74 -5.57 5.38 -9.03
C LEU A 74 -5.24 6.73 -9.68
N PHE A 75 -4.49 7.53 -8.93
CA PHE A 75 -3.87 8.77 -9.39
C PHE A 75 -2.55 8.98 -8.64
N VAL A 76 -1.75 9.96 -9.04
CA VAL A 76 -0.46 10.26 -8.41
C VAL A 76 -0.64 10.34 -6.89
N ASN A 77 0.01 9.39 -6.18
CA ASN A 77 -0.01 9.26 -4.72
C ASN A 77 -1.40 9.05 -4.08
N ILE A 78 -2.41 8.67 -4.85
CA ILE A 78 -3.79 8.47 -4.41
C ILE A 78 -4.28 7.09 -4.85
N GLN A 79 -4.88 6.36 -3.90
CA GLN A 79 -5.66 5.15 -4.17
C GLN A 79 -6.99 5.31 -3.44
N PHE A 80 -8.08 5.31 -4.20
CA PHE A 80 -9.42 5.48 -3.66
C PHE A 80 -10.28 4.27 -4.00
N TYR A 81 -10.63 3.49 -2.98
CA TYR A 81 -11.48 2.31 -3.09
C TYR A 81 -12.93 2.73 -2.91
N HIS A 82 -13.82 2.33 -3.83
CA HIS A 82 -15.23 2.72 -3.76
C HIS A 82 -16.19 1.69 -4.34
N TYR A 83 -17.47 1.85 -3.99
CA TYR A 83 -18.57 1.08 -4.57
C TYR A 83 -19.06 1.70 -5.88
N GLN A 84 -19.71 0.90 -6.73
CA GLN A 84 -20.33 1.40 -7.95
C GLN A 84 -21.61 2.19 -7.68
N ARG A 85 -22.39 1.74 -6.69
CA ARG A 85 -23.78 2.16 -6.50
C ARG A 85 -23.92 3.50 -5.77
N ASP A 86 -22.85 3.98 -5.14
CA ASP A 86 -22.90 5.11 -4.20
C ASP A 86 -22.26 6.38 -4.77
N ILE A 87 -22.25 6.54 -6.10
CA ILE A 87 -21.72 7.74 -6.76
C ILE A 87 -22.87 8.68 -7.07
N ILE A 88 -22.83 9.88 -6.49
CA ILE A 88 -23.82 10.94 -6.70
C ILE A 88 -23.13 12.13 -7.36
N THR A 89 -23.64 12.59 -8.50
CA THR A 89 -23.15 13.83 -9.12
C THR A 89 -23.71 15.04 -8.36
N LYS A 90 -22.85 15.93 -7.87
CA LYS A 90 -23.26 17.18 -7.22
C LYS A 90 -23.19 18.35 -8.21
N GLU A 91 -22.04 18.49 -8.85
CA GLU A 91 -21.73 19.55 -9.81
C GLU A 91 -20.88 18.98 -10.95
N VAL A 92 -20.52 19.82 -11.92
CA VAL A 92 -19.63 19.41 -13.01
C VAL A 92 -18.28 18.95 -12.45
N ASN A 93 -17.89 17.70 -12.75
CA ASN A 93 -16.68 17.02 -12.28
C ASN A 93 -16.62 16.82 -10.74
N GLN A 94 -17.72 17.02 -10.02
CA GLN A 94 -17.80 16.86 -8.57
C GLN A 94 -18.79 15.78 -8.17
N TYR A 95 -18.33 14.83 -7.36
CA TYR A 95 -19.06 13.64 -6.96
C TYR A 95 -19.02 13.45 -5.45
N GLU A 96 -20.11 12.94 -4.91
CA GLU A 96 -20.15 12.41 -3.56
C GLU A 96 -20.07 10.88 -3.66
N VAL A 97 -19.07 10.28 -3.00
CA VAL A 97 -18.78 8.84 -3.11
C VAL A 97 -18.35 8.28 -1.76
N ASP A 98 -18.96 7.18 -1.34
CA ASP A 98 -18.51 6.42 -0.17
C ASP A 98 -17.31 5.54 -0.53
N GLY A 99 -16.28 5.55 0.32
CA GLY A 99 -15.05 4.82 0.02
C GLY A 99 -13.98 4.83 1.09
N PHE A 100 -12.80 4.36 0.69
CA PHE A 100 -11.58 4.36 1.48
C PHE A 100 -10.44 5.03 0.69
N LEU A 101 -9.89 6.10 1.25
CA LEU A 101 -8.80 6.87 0.66
C LEU A 101 -7.46 6.49 1.30
N TYR A 102 -6.49 6.15 0.46
CA TYR A 102 -5.07 6.19 0.78
C TYR A 102 -4.42 7.31 -0.02
N LYS A 103 -3.91 8.32 0.67
CA LYS A 103 -3.16 9.44 0.07
C LYS A 103 -1.77 9.52 0.69
N THR A 104 -0.76 9.75 -0.14
CA THR A 104 0.61 10.03 0.31
C THR A 104 1.00 11.46 -0.05
N GLU A 105 1.40 12.23 0.95
CA GLU A 105 2.04 13.53 0.78
C GLU A 105 3.54 13.38 1.05
N TYR A 106 4.38 14.20 0.44
CA TYR A 106 5.82 14.16 0.65
C TYR A 106 6.28 15.52 1.20
N ASP A 107 7.17 15.50 2.17
CA ASP A 107 7.86 16.71 2.62
C ASP A 107 9.02 17.08 1.66
N GLU A 108 9.78 18.13 2.01
CA GLU A 108 10.91 18.61 1.20
C GLU A 108 12.04 17.57 1.06
N ASP A 109 12.14 16.67 2.04
CA ASP A 109 13.09 15.56 2.08
C ASP A 109 12.47 14.25 1.52
N PHE A 110 11.34 14.36 0.83
CA PHE A 110 10.63 13.23 0.24
C PHE A 110 10.27 12.13 1.25
N ASN A 111 10.09 12.47 2.53
CA ASN A 111 9.55 11.55 3.52
C ASN A 111 8.02 11.48 3.34
N PRO A 112 7.45 10.26 3.24
CA PRO A 112 6.03 10.07 3.01
C PRO A 112 5.23 10.32 4.29
N LYS A 113 4.20 11.14 4.17
CA LYS A 113 3.12 11.34 5.14
C LYS A 113 1.85 10.71 4.61
N TYR A 114 1.41 9.64 5.26
CA TYR A 114 0.23 8.90 4.86
C TYR A 114 -1.04 9.46 5.49
N ILE A 115 -2.07 9.66 4.67
CA ILE A 115 -3.41 10.06 5.06
C ILE A 115 -4.35 8.93 4.65
N LEU A 116 -4.92 8.27 5.65
CA LEU A 116 -5.85 7.16 5.50
C LEU A 116 -7.21 7.62 6.04
N GLN A 117 -8.25 7.52 5.22
CA GLN A 117 -9.59 7.97 5.57
C GLN A 117 -10.65 7.00 5.02
N GLU A 118 -11.76 6.86 5.75
CA GLU A 118 -12.90 6.04 5.37
C GLU A 118 -14.20 6.81 5.62
N GLY A 119 -15.17 6.70 4.72
CA GLY A 119 -16.47 7.35 4.84
C GLY A 119 -16.91 7.99 3.53
N ARG A 120 -17.67 9.08 3.63
CA ARG A 120 -18.22 9.79 2.47
C ARG A 120 -17.30 10.91 1.99
N PHE A 121 -16.96 10.92 0.71
CA PHE A 121 -16.04 11.89 0.13
C PHE A 121 -16.73 12.78 -0.89
N LEU A 122 -16.41 14.08 -0.84
CA LEU A 122 -16.61 15.01 -1.94
C LEU A 122 -15.35 15.01 -2.81
N ILE A 123 -15.49 14.52 -4.04
CA ILE A 123 -14.38 14.29 -4.98
C ILE A 123 -14.53 15.28 -6.14
N ASN A 124 -13.48 16.05 -6.42
CA ASN A 124 -13.37 16.83 -7.65
C ASN A 124 -12.26 16.23 -8.52
N LEU A 125 -12.63 15.53 -9.58
CA LEU A 125 -11.67 14.82 -10.44
C LEU A 125 -10.76 15.79 -11.22
N GLN A 126 -11.26 16.96 -11.59
CA GLN A 126 -10.44 17.96 -12.30
C GLN A 126 -9.33 18.53 -11.42
N ARG A 127 -9.63 18.76 -10.13
CA ARG A 127 -8.67 19.30 -9.15
C ARG A 127 -7.87 18.21 -8.44
N GLY A 128 -8.29 16.94 -8.54
CA GLY A 128 -7.74 15.82 -7.80
C GLY A 128 -7.88 15.91 -6.29
N THR A 129 -8.97 16.52 -5.83
CA THR A 129 -9.27 16.68 -4.40
C THR A 129 -10.24 15.62 -3.92
N PHE A 130 -9.95 15.03 -2.77
CA PHE A 130 -10.78 14.02 -2.10
C PHE A 130 -10.97 14.49 -0.65
N GLU A 131 -12.15 15.03 -0.36
CA GLU A 131 -12.44 15.64 0.94
C GLU A 131 -13.49 14.83 1.67
N LEU A 132 -13.14 14.31 2.85
CA LEU A 132 -14.10 13.61 3.70
C LEU A 132 -15.20 14.61 4.14
N ASN A 133 -16.46 14.28 3.87
CA ASN A 133 -17.61 15.16 4.06
C ASN A 133 -18.84 14.34 4.49
N GLY A 134 -19.18 14.40 5.78
CA GLY A 134 -20.17 13.53 6.42
C GLY A 134 -19.57 12.73 7.56
N GLU A 135 -20.19 11.60 7.92
CA GLU A 135 -19.61 10.69 8.91
C GLU A 135 -18.42 9.93 8.30
N GLY A 136 -17.36 9.77 9.09
CA GLY A 136 -16.17 9.05 8.65
C GLY A 136 -15.12 8.84 9.73
N VAL A 137 -14.00 8.28 9.33
CA VAL A 137 -12.85 7.94 10.17
C VAL A 137 -11.56 8.41 9.50
N GLU A 138 -10.70 9.08 10.25
CA GLU A 138 -9.30 9.34 9.86
C GLU A 138 -8.38 8.46 10.71
N PHE A 139 -7.42 7.79 10.08
CA PHE A 139 -6.46 6.91 10.74
C PHE A 139 -5.12 7.62 11.00
N LEU A 140 -4.38 7.12 12.00
CA LEU A 140 -3.08 7.66 12.37
C LEU A 140 -1.98 7.12 11.44
N GLY A 141 -1.57 7.93 10.46
CA GLY A 141 -0.50 7.58 9.52
C GLY A 141 -0.80 6.29 8.74
N LYS A 142 0.23 5.49 8.46
CA LYS A 142 0.09 4.16 7.81
C LYS A 142 -0.24 3.09 8.85
N SER A 143 -1.39 3.21 9.51
CA SER A 143 -1.84 2.26 10.53
C SER A 143 -3.35 2.09 10.55
N LYS A 144 -3.82 1.11 11.33
CA LYS A 144 -5.25 0.86 11.58
C LYS A 144 -5.77 1.60 12.83
N PHE A 145 -4.95 2.41 13.48
CA PHE A 145 -5.36 3.15 14.68
C PHE A 145 -6.19 4.37 14.28
N ARG A 146 -7.38 4.53 14.88
CA ARG A 146 -8.27 5.67 14.61
C ARG A 146 -7.73 6.92 15.30
N LYS A 147 -7.58 8.01 14.53
CA LYS A 147 -7.20 9.34 15.02
C LYS A 147 -8.44 10.18 15.31
N HIS A 148 -9.38 10.24 14.37
CA HIS A 148 -10.66 10.94 14.50
C HIS A 148 -11.79 10.06 13.96
N GLU A 149 -12.96 10.13 14.60
CA GLU A 149 -14.17 9.40 14.20
C GLU A 149 -15.41 10.24 14.51
N GLY A 150 -16.23 10.49 13.49
CA GLY A 150 -17.43 11.32 13.59
C GLY A 150 -17.63 12.17 12.33
N LYS A 151 -18.21 13.35 12.50
CA LYS A 151 -18.57 14.23 11.39
C LYS A 151 -17.37 15.03 10.86
N PHE A 152 -17.24 15.06 9.54
CA PHE A 152 -16.30 15.87 8.79
C PHE A 152 -17.05 16.82 7.86
N GLN A 153 -16.46 17.99 7.61
CA GLN A 153 -16.93 18.92 6.58
C GLN A 153 -15.71 19.43 5.82
N ASN A 154 -15.72 19.22 4.50
CA ASN A 154 -14.62 19.61 3.61
C ASN A 154 -13.24 19.15 4.13
N GLY A 155 -13.16 17.88 4.55
CA GLY A 155 -11.95 17.24 5.08
C GLY A 155 -11.57 17.62 6.51
N ARG A 156 -12.33 18.48 7.19
CA ARG A 156 -12.05 18.91 8.57
C ARG A 156 -12.97 18.21 9.56
N PHE A 157 -12.39 17.66 10.62
CA PHE A 157 -13.15 17.05 11.71
C PHE A 157 -13.92 18.10 12.51
N ILE A 158 -15.23 17.90 12.65
CA ILE A 158 -16.14 18.72 13.45
C ILE A 158 -16.64 17.80 14.56
N SER A 159 -16.11 17.96 15.77
CA SER A 159 -16.32 17.08 16.93
C SER A 159 -17.73 16.51 17.10
N LYS A 160 -17.85 15.29 17.65
CA LYS A 160 -19.10 14.80 18.25
C LYS A 160 -19.58 15.79 19.33
N GLN A 161 -20.80 16.31 19.23
CA GLN A 161 -21.54 16.78 20.40
C GLN A 161 -21.64 15.60 21.37
N GLN A 162 -20.85 15.59 22.44
CA GLN A 162 -20.94 14.57 23.47
C GLN A 162 -22.10 14.90 24.43
N ASN A 163 -23.28 14.34 24.15
CA ASN A 163 -24.08 13.76 25.22
C ASN A 163 -23.75 12.27 25.26
N ILE A 164 -22.58 11.94 25.83
CA ILE A 164 -22.40 10.60 26.37
C ILE A 164 -23.19 10.60 27.68
N ILE A 165 -24.41 10.09 27.64
CA ILE A 165 -25.04 9.51 28.82
C ILE A 165 -24.07 8.43 29.27
N ILE A 166 -23.28 8.75 30.30
CA ILE A 166 -22.64 7.72 31.11
C ILE A 166 -23.81 7.01 31.78
N SER A 167 -24.23 5.88 31.22
CA SER A 167 -25.03 4.93 31.96
C SER A 167 -24.21 4.52 33.18
N GLN A 168 -24.50 5.18 34.30
CA GLN A 168 -24.25 4.65 35.61
C GLN A 168 -25.03 3.34 35.70
N ASN A 169 -24.38 2.22 35.42
CA ASN A 169 -24.43 1.05 36.28
C ASN A 169 -23.45 -0.03 35.80
N GLU A 170 -22.58 -0.37 36.75
CA GLU A 170 -21.87 -1.63 36.95
C GLU A 170 -20.74 -2.01 35.98
N ASN A 171 -19.57 -2.21 36.60
CA ASN A 171 -18.29 -2.65 36.02
C ASN A 171 -17.54 -1.62 35.18
N GLN A 172 -17.08 -0.55 35.85
CA GLN A 172 -15.93 0.22 35.37
C GLN A 172 -14.73 -0.73 35.14
N PRO A 173 -14.08 -0.71 33.96
CA PRO A 173 -12.71 -1.19 33.88
C PRO A 173 -11.86 -0.25 34.72
N ARG A 174 -11.23 -0.79 35.77
CA ARG A 174 -10.20 -0.11 36.55
C ARG A 174 -9.30 0.65 35.59
N LYS A 175 -9.10 1.95 35.82
CA LYS A 175 -8.03 2.72 35.18
C LYS A 175 -6.73 1.95 35.40
N ILE A 176 -6.30 1.19 34.40
CA ILE A 176 -4.97 0.60 34.36
C ILE A 176 -4.04 1.78 34.09
N ASN A 177 -3.64 2.44 35.17
CA ASN A 177 -2.58 3.43 35.19
C ASN A 177 -1.20 2.76 35.06
N ASN A 178 -1.11 1.70 34.26
CA ASN A 178 0.14 1.10 33.83
C ASN A 178 0.38 1.57 32.40
N GLN A 179 0.72 2.85 32.24
CA GLN A 179 1.68 3.20 31.19
C GLN A 179 2.94 2.39 31.52
N LYS A 180 3.02 1.14 31.05
CA LYS A 180 4.28 0.40 31.04
C LYS A 180 5.23 1.27 30.25
N LYS A 181 6.08 2.04 30.93
CA LYS A 181 7.18 2.77 30.31
C LYS A 181 7.93 1.74 29.49
N ILE A 182 7.90 1.88 28.17
CA ILE A 182 8.63 0.99 27.26
C ILE A 182 10.11 1.18 27.60
N ILE A 183 10.74 0.22 28.25
CA ILE A 183 12.17 0.26 28.57
C ILE A 183 12.90 -0.20 27.31
N ILE A 184 13.47 0.74 26.57
CA ILE A 184 14.35 0.40 25.45
C ILE A 184 15.77 0.27 26.01
N LYS A 185 16.40 -0.88 25.82
CA LYS A 185 17.80 -1.12 26.19
C LYS A 185 18.62 -1.30 24.93
N ASP A 186 19.79 -0.68 24.90
CA ASP A 186 20.79 -0.93 23.88
C ASP A 186 21.29 -2.39 23.97
N ALA A 187 21.35 -3.09 22.85
CA ALA A 187 21.62 -4.53 22.82
C ALA A 187 23.10 -4.87 23.09
N ALA A 188 24.03 -3.94 22.82
CA ALA A 188 25.46 -4.14 23.02
C ALA A 188 25.91 -3.79 24.44
N THR A 189 25.27 -2.78 25.05
CA THR A 189 25.69 -2.20 26.34
C THR A 189 24.69 -2.48 27.48
N GLY A 190 23.47 -2.90 27.17
CA GLY A 190 22.40 -3.15 28.15
C GLY A 190 21.78 -1.90 28.77
N LEU A 191 22.18 -0.70 28.33
CA LEU A 191 21.80 0.57 28.93
C LEU A 191 20.41 1.05 28.46
N GLN A 192 19.63 1.61 29.38
CA GLN A 192 18.27 2.07 29.12
C GLN A 192 18.27 3.44 28.42
N ILE A 193 17.99 3.47 27.11
CA ILE A 193 18.11 4.65 26.25
C ILE A 193 16.94 5.65 26.38
N ASN A 194 15.85 5.29 27.06
CA ASN A 194 14.69 6.16 27.23
C ASN A 194 14.63 6.92 28.57
N LYS A 195 15.74 6.98 29.33
CA LYS A 195 15.87 7.94 30.44
C LYS A 195 16.29 9.31 29.87
N GLN A 196 15.43 10.32 30.01
CA GLN A 196 15.67 11.70 29.54
C GLN A 196 17.04 12.28 29.95
N GLN A 197 17.60 11.86 31.10
CA GLN A 197 18.92 12.32 31.55
C GLN A 197 20.11 11.60 30.85
N GLN A 198 19.92 10.40 30.28
CA GLN A 198 20.93 9.69 29.49
C GLN A 198 20.80 9.92 27.98
N GLN A 199 19.61 10.29 27.48
CA GLN A 199 19.42 10.75 26.10
C GLN A 199 20.38 11.91 25.77
N ASN A 200 20.52 12.88 26.67
CA ASN A 200 21.44 14.00 26.50
C ASN A 200 22.95 13.65 26.53
N ARG A 201 23.35 12.49 27.09
CA ARG A 201 24.77 12.06 27.09
C ARG A 201 25.09 11.14 25.91
N TYR A 202 24.14 10.29 25.48
CA TYR A 202 24.30 9.47 24.27
C TYR A 202 24.15 10.30 22.98
N GLN A 203 23.21 11.24 22.93
CA GLN A 203 23.07 12.15 21.78
C GLN A 203 24.28 13.07 21.62
N ARG A 204 24.92 13.52 22.72
CA ARG A 204 26.10 14.39 22.66
C ARG A 204 27.38 13.69 22.18
N ASN A 205 27.51 12.37 22.37
CA ASN A 205 28.68 11.60 21.91
C ASN A 205 28.48 10.96 20.52
N HIS A 206 27.27 10.98 19.98
CA HIS A 206 26.92 10.52 18.63
C HIS A 206 26.33 11.64 17.75
N ASN A 207 26.84 12.87 17.89
CA ASN A 207 26.69 13.93 16.88
C ASN A 207 27.48 13.56 15.60
N GLN A 208 27.18 12.41 15.00
CA GLN A 208 27.29 12.32 13.54
C GLN A 208 26.09 13.10 13.02
N ASP A 209 26.32 14.04 12.10
CA ASP A 209 25.23 14.68 11.36
C ASP A 209 24.39 13.57 10.74
N VAL A 210 23.24 13.30 11.35
CA VAL A 210 22.23 12.39 10.81
C VAL A 210 21.06 13.21 10.29
N TRP A 211 20.49 12.79 9.17
CA TRP A 211 19.30 13.40 8.58
C TRP A 211 18.38 12.32 8.04
N CYS A 212 17.12 12.68 7.79
CA CYS A 212 16.09 11.76 7.34
C CYS A 212 15.57 12.18 5.97
N LYS A 213 15.73 11.31 4.97
CA LYS A 213 15.28 11.54 3.60
C LYS A 213 14.75 10.24 3.02
N TYR A 214 13.70 10.28 2.20
CA TYR A 214 13.05 9.07 1.69
C TYR A 214 12.70 8.04 2.79
N ASN A 215 12.30 8.51 3.97
CA ASN A 215 12.02 7.71 5.17
C ASN A 215 13.21 6.86 5.66
N GLN A 216 14.44 7.23 5.31
CA GLN A 216 15.67 6.58 5.76
C GLN A 216 16.54 7.55 6.55
N THR A 217 17.21 7.04 7.57
CA THR A 217 18.23 7.81 8.31
C THR A 217 19.57 7.63 7.62
N PHE A 218 20.18 8.75 7.23
CA PHE A 218 21.51 8.84 6.64
C PHE A 218 22.47 9.54 7.58
N SER A 219 23.75 9.30 7.36
CA SER A 219 24.86 9.90 8.09
C SER A 219 26.00 10.27 7.15
N ASN A 220 26.97 11.05 7.64
CA ASN A 220 28.22 11.29 6.92
C ASN A 220 28.96 9.98 6.54
N ASN A 221 28.75 8.88 7.28
CA ASN A 221 29.32 7.59 6.92
C ASN A 221 28.73 7.04 5.62
N ASP A 222 27.43 7.22 5.37
CA ASP A 222 26.78 6.78 4.12
C ASP A 222 27.31 7.57 2.92
N LEU A 223 27.53 8.88 3.08
CA LEU A 223 28.21 9.70 2.05
C LEU A 223 29.65 9.23 1.80
N ASN A 224 30.40 8.92 2.87
CA ASN A 224 31.75 8.40 2.75
C ASN A 224 31.80 7.02 2.07
N ILE A 225 30.82 6.15 2.31
CA ILE A 225 30.67 4.87 1.60
C ILE A 225 30.56 5.13 0.09
N LEU A 226 29.70 6.05 -0.34
CA LEU A 226 29.54 6.35 -1.76
C LEU A 226 30.80 7.01 -2.36
N LYS A 227 31.44 7.91 -1.63
CA LYS A 227 32.66 8.61 -2.07
C LYS A 227 33.85 7.65 -2.22
N ASN A 228 34.02 6.74 -1.27
CA ASN A 228 35.16 5.82 -1.20
C ASN A 228 34.87 4.44 -1.78
N LYS A 229 33.69 4.24 -2.39
CA LYS A 229 33.26 2.96 -2.95
C LYS A 229 33.27 1.83 -1.91
N GLY A 230 32.65 2.08 -0.77
CA GLY A 230 32.47 1.12 0.32
C GLY A 230 31.24 0.23 0.14
N TRP A 231 31.06 -0.68 1.08
CA TRP A 231 29.90 -1.55 1.17
C TRP A 231 28.63 -0.76 1.50
N MET A 232 27.57 -0.90 0.71
CA MET A 232 26.32 -0.17 0.94
C MET A 232 25.57 -0.65 2.17
N THR A 233 25.00 0.31 2.91
CA THR A 233 24.04 0.07 3.98
C THR A 233 22.63 -0.15 3.41
N SER A 234 21.76 -0.77 4.22
CA SER A 234 20.34 -0.88 3.88
C SER A 234 19.67 0.48 3.74
N SER A 235 20.11 1.51 4.48
CA SER A 235 19.56 2.87 4.35
C SER A 235 19.74 3.43 2.94
N ILE A 236 20.93 3.27 2.34
CA ILE A 236 21.21 3.71 0.97
C ILE A 236 20.30 2.99 -0.03
N ILE A 237 20.20 1.66 0.10
CA ILE A 237 19.41 0.83 -0.83
C ILE A 237 17.91 1.07 -0.67
N ASP A 238 17.39 1.09 0.55
CA ASP A 238 15.96 1.29 0.84
C ASP A 238 15.51 2.71 0.50
N GLY A 239 16.38 3.71 0.68
CA GLY A 239 16.12 5.08 0.24
C GLY A 239 16.03 5.16 -1.29
N TYR A 240 16.91 4.44 -1.99
CA TYR A 240 16.87 4.33 -3.44
C TYR A 240 15.63 3.57 -3.94
N VAL A 241 15.17 2.53 -3.23
CA VAL A 241 13.90 1.84 -3.51
C VAL A 241 12.73 2.84 -3.47
N LEU A 242 12.63 3.67 -2.42
CA LEU A 242 11.55 4.65 -2.34
C LEU A 242 11.63 5.70 -3.44
N TYR A 243 12.84 6.19 -3.74
CA TYR A 243 13.08 7.09 -4.87
C TYR A 243 12.62 6.49 -6.21
N LEU A 244 12.97 5.23 -6.50
CA LEU A 244 12.56 4.58 -7.74
C LEU A 244 11.05 4.40 -7.84
N ASN A 245 10.38 4.06 -6.74
CA ASN A 245 8.91 3.99 -6.70
C ASN A 245 8.28 5.37 -6.96
N PHE A 246 8.79 6.41 -6.30
CA PHE A 246 8.32 7.79 -6.48
C PHE A 246 8.48 8.27 -7.94
N GLU A 247 9.67 8.09 -8.51
CA GLU A 247 9.94 8.48 -9.90
C GLU A 247 9.11 7.65 -10.90
N SER A 248 8.90 6.36 -10.62
CA SER A 248 8.05 5.51 -11.47
C SER A 248 6.60 5.98 -11.45
N GLU A 249 6.05 6.34 -10.28
CA GLU A 249 4.67 6.82 -10.17
C GLU A 249 4.49 8.14 -10.91
N LYS A 250 5.42 9.09 -10.71
CA LYS A 250 5.43 10.39 -11.39
C LYS A 250 5.52 10.23 -12.90
N GLN A 251 6.45 9.41 -13.39
CA GLN A 251 6.62 9.17 -14.82
C GLN A 251 5.39 8.48 -15.42
N TYR A 252 4.82 7.48 -14.73
CA TYR A 252 3.64 6.75 -15.21
C TYR A 252 2.44 7.66 -15.44
N PHE A 253 2.12 8.56 -14.51
CA PHE A 253 0.97 9.46 -14.65
C PHE A 253 1.22 10.68 -15.55
N GLN A 254 2.46 10.92 -16.00
CA GLN A 254 2.75 11.90 -17.04
C GLN A 254 2.37 11.39 -18.44
N LEU A 255 2.36 10.07 -18.64
CA LEU A 255 2.00 9.44 -19.91
C LEU A 255 0.51 9.60 -20.25
N GLN A 256 0.18 9.41 -21.53
CA GLN A 256 -1.21 9.31 -21.97
C GLN A 256 -1.80 7.93 -21.64
N GLU A 257 -3.12 7.83 -21.54
CA GLU A 257 -3.81 6.58 -21.15
C GLU A 257 -3.43 5.39 -22.05
N THR A 258 -3.32 5.61 -23.35
CA THR A 258 -2.93 4.58 -24.33
C THR A 258 -1.51 4.08 -24.12
N GLU A 259 -0.59 4.94 -23.71
CA GLU A 259 0.80 4.58 -23.39
C GLU A 259 0.88 3.82 -22.07
N ARG A 260 0.13 4.27 -21.05
CA ARG A 260 0.07 3.63 -19.72
C ARG A 260 -0.36 2.17 -19.79
N LYS A 261 -1.30 1.83 -20.68
CA LYS A 261 -1.75 0.44 -20.90
C LYS A 261 -0.63 -0.52 -21.31
N ASN A 262 0.46 -0.01 -21.89
CA ASN A 262 1.62 -0.81 -22.30
C ASN A 262 2.70 -0.89 -21.22
N VAL A 263 2.64 -0.07 -20.17
CA VAL A 263 3.66 -0.03 -19.11
C VAL A 263 3.53 -1.25 -18.22
N GLN A 264 4.59 -2.05 -18.16
CA GLN A 264 4.68 -3.21 -17.26
C GLN A 264 5.14 -2.75 -15.87
N ARG A 265 4.25 -2.09 -15.12
CA ARG A 265 4.57 -1.45 -13.83
C ARG A 265 5.31 -2.39 -12.88
N VAL A 266 6.36 -1.87 -12.23
CA VAL A 266 7.13 -2.57 -11.19
C VAL A 266 6.96 -1.87 -9.85
N LEU A 267 6.76 -2.66 -8.78
CA LEU A 267 6.81 -2.19 -7.40
C LEU A 267 8.11 -2.68 -6.77
N PHE A 268 8.94 -1.77 -6.26
CA PHE A 268 10.12 -2.14 -5.49
C PHE A 268 9.76 -2.18 -3.99
N LEU A 269 10.13 -3.25 -3.30
CA LEU A 269 9.97 -3.39 -1.86
C LEU A 269 11.33 -3.21 -1.16
N PRO A 270 11.37 -2.64 0.05
CA PRO A 270 12.62 -2.40 0.75
C PRO A 270 13.26 -3.70 1.25
N SER A 271 14.59 -3.70 1.39
CA SER A 271 15.37 -4.84 1.92
C SER A 271 15.11 -5.09 3.40
N SER A 272 14.75 -4.05 4.16
CA SER A 272 14.35 -4.16 5.56
C SER A 272 13.18 -5.13 5.75
N LEU A 273 12.28 -5.27 4.76
CA LEU A 273 11.17 -6.23 4.83
C LEU A 273 11.69 -7.67 4.94
N THR A 274 12.56 -8.09 4.04
CA THR A 274 13.07 -9.48 3.99
C THR A 274 14.06 -9.75 5.11
N THR A 275 14.81 -8.73 5.54
CA THR A 275 15.65 -8.80 6.75
C THR A 275 14.81 -9.10 7.99
N ASN A 276 13.64 -8.45 8.13
CA ASN A 276 12.74 -8.64 9.27
C ASN A 276 12.01 -9.99 9.26
N PHE A 277 11.96 -10.71 8.14
CA PHE A 277 11.48 -12.09 8.12
C PHE A 277 12.35 -12.97 9.03
N GLY A 278 13.68 -12.77 8.98
CA GLY A 278 14.68 -13.55 9.72
C GLY A 278 14.90 -14.96 9.14
N LYS A 279 15.96 -15.66 9.56
CA LYS A 279 16.38 -16.94 8.97
C LYS A 279 15.31 -18.04 8.97
N ASN A 280 14.49 -18.10 10.01
CA ASN A 280 13.45 -19.11 10.22
C ASN A 280 12.05 -18.51 10.13
N PHE A 281 11.79 -17.72 9.09
CA PHE A 281 10.48 -17.10 8.89
C PHE A 281 9.37 -18.15 8.65
N THR A 282 8.16 -17.77 9.04
CA THR A 282 6.90 -18.50 8.81
C THR A 282 6.02 -17.71 7.86
N TYR A 283 5.07 -18.38 7.21
CA TYR A 283 4.07 -17.75 6.36
C TYR A 283 3.36 -16.57 7.06
N ASP A 284 2.83 -16.80 8.26
CA ASP A 284 2.09 -15.76 9.01
C ASP A 284 2.93 -14.53 9.32
N LYS A 285 4.21 -14.72 9.66
CA LYS A 285 5.11 -13.60 9.96
C LYS A 285 5.36 -12.77 8.70
N VAL A 286 5.67 -13.44 7.58
CA VAL A 286 5.89 -12.78 6.28
C VAL A 286 4.62 -12.05 5.84
N ARG A 287 3.46 -12.70 5.94
CA ARG A 287 2.15 -12.12 5.63
C ARG A 287 1.88 -10.85 6.44
N LYS A 288 2.03 -10.89 7.76
CA LYS A 288 1.79 -9.71 8.62
C LYS A 288 2.70 -8.54 8.27
N LEU A 289 3.99 -8.80 8.03
CA LEU A 289 4.94 -7.76 7.66
C LEU A 289 4.61 -7.16 6.29
N LEU A 290 4.26 -8.00 5.31
CA LEU A 290 3.81 -7.55 3.99
C LEU A 290 2.50 -6.75 4.08
N GLU A 291 1.52 -7.19 4.85
CA GLU A 291 0.25 -6.46 5.06
C GLU A 291 0.47 -5.08 5.70
N GLN A 292 1.49 -4.94 6.56
CA GLN A 292 1.88 -3.65 7.14
C GLN A 292 2.59 -2.77 6.10
N GLU A 293 3.54 -3.32 5.35
CA GLU A 293 4.27 -2.59 4.32
C GLU A 293 3.38 -2.20 3.14
N LEU A 294 2.36 -3.00 2.84
CA LEU A 294 1.45 -2.84 1.72
C LEU A 294 0.03 -2.51 2.17
N LEU A 295 -0.09 -1.81 3.30
CA LEU A 295 -1.39 -1.49 3.91
C LEU A 295 -2.38 -0.84 2.93
N GLN A 296 -1.89 -0.02 2.00
CA GLN A 296 -2.70 0.60 0.94
C GLN A 296 -3.42 -0.41 0.05
N TYR A 297 -2.88 -1.62 -0.09
CA TYR A 297 -3.45 -2.70 -0.89
C TYR A 297 -4.29 -3.69 -0.07
N SER A 298 -4.53 -3.41 1.22
CA SER A 298 -5.29 -4.30 2.11
C SER A 298 -6.74 -4.51 1.65
N GLN A 299 -7.37 -3.49 1.05
CA GLN A 299 -8.76 -3.58 0.56
C GLN A 299 -8.91 -4.54 -0.64
N MET A 300 -7.82 -4.86 -1.32
CA MET A 300 -7.81 -5.90 -2.37
C MET A 300 -7.14 -7.21 -1.90
N ASN A 301 -6.95 -7.41 -0.59
CA ASN A 301 -6.27 -8.59 -0.01
C ASN A 301 -4.88 -8.83 -0.61
N LEU A 302 -4.11 -7.75 -0.80
CA LEU A 302 -2.78 -7.79 -1.41
C LEU A 302 -2.73 -8.36 -2.83
N SER A 303 -3.83 -8.34 -3.58
CA SER A 303 -3.85 -8.68 -5.01
C SER A 303 -3.19 -7.59 -5.87
N ILE A 304 -1.93 -7.27 -5.57
CA ILE A 304 -1.13 -6.21 -6.22
C ILE A 304 -0.87 -6.46 -7.71
N GLN A 305 -1.06 -7.70 -8.19
CA GLN A 305 -1.02 -8.07 -9.60
C GLN A 305 -2.08 -7.39 -10.47
N LEU A 306 -3.11 -6.81 -9.84
CA LEU A 306 -4.10 -5.98 -10.54
C LEU A 306 -3.52 -4.63 -10.99
N ILE A 307 -2.45 -4.16 -10.34
CA ILE A 307 -1.82 -2.85 -10.59
C ILE A 307 -0.41 -3.03 -11.18
N TYR A 308 0.37 -3.95 -10.62
CA TYR A 308 1.76 -4.19 -10.99
C TYR A 308 1.90 -5.50 -11.76
N LYS A 309 2.89 -5.55 -12.64
CA LYS A 309 3.28 -6.78 -13.36
C LYS A 309 4.49 -7.44 -12.73
N LYS A 310 5.28 -6.67 -11.98
CA LYS A 310 6.53 -7.11 -11.36
C LYS A 310 6.65 -6.59 -9.94
N VAL A 311 7.30 -7.37 -9.09
CA VAL A 311 7.80 -6.94 -7.78
C VAL A 311 9.30 -7.17 -7.71
N GLY A 312 10.03 -6.13 -7.32
CA GLY A 312 11.48 -6.16 -7.14
C GLY A 312 11.85 -6.07 -5.66
N ILE A 313 12.76 -6.91 -5.18
CA ILE A 313 13.19 -6.90 -3.78
C ILE A 313 14.71 -7.07 -3.68
N PRO A 314 15.46 -6.07 -3.17
CA PRO A 314 16.85 -6.25 -2.79
C PRO A 314 16.93 -7.11 -1.53
N ILE A 315 17.84 -8.08 -1.55
CA ILE A 315 18.05 -9.02 -0.45
C ILE A 315 19.46 -8.86 0.10
N ASN A 316 19.53 -8.69 1.42
CA ASN A 316 20.78 -8.74 2.16
C ASN A 316 21.01 -10.16 2.68
N GLN A 317 21.98 -10.87 2.09
CA GLN A 317 22.38 -12.18 2.55
C GLN A 317 23.42 -12.05 3.67
N ASN A 318 22.99 -12.34 4.91
CA ASN A 318 23.86 -12.42 6.10
C ASN A 318 24.73 -11.18 6.35
N ASN A 319 24.29 -9.98 5.97
CA ASN A 319 25.08 -8.73 6.06
C ASN A 319 26.39 -8.77 5.27
N PHE A 320 26.52 -9.71 4.33
CA PHE A 320 27.74 -9.92 3.56
C PHE A 320 27.55 -9.72 2.05
N HIS A 321 26.34 -9.83 1.53
CA HIS A 321 26.13 -9.79 0.09
C HIS A 321 24.76 -9.27 -0.28
N TRP A 322 24.70 -8.47 -1.35
CA TRP A 322 23.48 -7.94 -1.91
C TRP A 322 23.16 -8.64 -3.23
N TYR A 323 21.96 -9.21 -3.31
CA TYR A 323 21.40 -9.71 -4.55
C TYR A 323 19.97 -9.18 -4.72
N PHE A 324 19.36 -9.37 -5.88
CA PHE A 324 18.03 -8.85 -6.17
C PHE A 324 17.10 -9.94 -6.70
N LEU A 325 15.88 -9.96 -6.20
CA LEU A 325 14.79 -10.80 -6.70
C LEU A 325 13.85 -9.96 -7.53
N LEU A 326 13.66 -10.32 -8.79
CA LEU A 326 12.61 -9.77 -9.66
C LEU A 326 11.55 -10.83 -9.91
N ILE A 327 10.40 -10.65 -9.30
CA ILE A 327 9.24 -11.53 -9.45
C ILE A 327 8.36 -10.95 -10.55
N GLU A 328 8.30 -11.64 -11.69
CA GLU A 328 7.38 -11.35 -12.79
C GLU A 328 6.17 -12.26 -12.67
N PHE A 329 5.00 -11.66 -12.44
CA PHE A 329 3.78 -12.40 -12.16
C PHE A 329 3.43 -13.36 -13.31
N ASP A 330 2.99 -14.57 -12.94
CA ASP A 330 2.60 -15.66 -13.85
C ASP A 330 3.68 -16.18 -14.81
N THR A 331 4.91 -15.66 -14.69
CA THR A 331 6.01 -15.92 -15.63
C THR A 331 7.20 -16.55 -14.91
N LYS A 332 8.04 -15.75 -14.27
CA LYS A 332 9.32 -16.20 -13.72
C LYS A 332 9.70 -15.41 -12.47
N VAL A 333 10.59 -15.99 -11.66
CA VAL A 333 11.39 -15.25 -10.69
C VAL A 333 12.81 -15.20 -11.21
N GLU A 334 13.33 -14.00 -11.41
CA GLU A 334 14.70 -13.77 -11.83
C GLU A 334 15.56 -13.38 -10.61
N ILE A 335 16.65 -14.10 -10.40
CA ILE A 335 17.64 -13.84 -9.36
C ILE A 335 18.81 -13.13 -10.01
N PHE A 336 19.00 -11.85 -9.70
CA PHE A 336 20.18 -11.09 -10.11
C PHE A 336 21.22 -11.12 -8.99
N ASP A 337 22.38 -11.72 -9.27
CA ASP A 337 23.53 -11.78 -8.38
C ASP A 337 24.81 -11.45 -9.16
N SER A 338 25.48 -10.37 -8.78
CA SER A 338 26.71 -9.90 -9.44
C SER A 338 27.93 -10.76 -9.18
N THR A 339 27.94 -11.65 -8.17
CA THR A 339 29.08 -12.55 -7.95
C THR A 339 29.20 -13.61 -9.05
N GLN A 340 28.09 -13.89 -9.75
CA GLN A 340 27.95 -14.99 -10.72
C GLN A 340 28.38 -16.37 -10.19
N ASN A 341 28.63 -16.49 -8.89
CA ASN A 341 28.51 -17.78 -8.25
C ASN A 341 27.05 -18.10 -8.41
N SER A 342 26.72 -19.23 -9.05
CA SER A 342 25.35 -19.71 -8.95
C SER A 342 25.05 -19.74 -7.47
N ILE A 343 24.18 -18.85 -6.99
CA ILE A 343 23.34 -19.22 -5.86
C ILE A 343 22.63 -20.45 -6.42
N THR A 344 23.22 -21.63 -6.23
CA THR A 344 22.53 -22.89 -6.34
C THR A 344 21.37 -22.67 -5.42
N ILE A 345 20.18 -22.39 -5.97
CA ILE A 345 19.05 -21.76 -5.29
C ILE A 345 19.07 -22.27 -3.87
N SER A 346 19.62 -21.47 -2.96
CA SER A 346 19.92 -22.01 -1.64
C SER A 346 18.57 -22.39 -1.06
N GLY A 347 18.49 -23.42 -0.21
CA GLY A 347 17.21 -23.79 0.41
C GLY A 347 16.49 -22.58 1.04
N HIS A 348 17.26 -21.56 1.46
CA HIS A 348 16.74 -20.27 1.90
C HIS A 348 16.08 -19.43 0.80
N ALA A 349 16.74 -19.24 -0.36
CA ALA A 349 16.18 -18.46 -1.47
C ALA A 349 14.91 -19.12 -2.05
N ASP A 350 14.90 -20.45 -2.19
CA ASP A 350 13.72 -21.20 -2.63
C ASP A 350 12.55 -21.03 -1.65
N LYS A 351 12.81 -21.21 -0.35
CA LYS A 351 11.80 -21.01 0.69
C LYS A 351 11.25 -19.58 0.67
N LEU A 352 12.12 -18.58 0.53
CA LEU A 352 11.72 -17.17 0.47
C LEU A 352 10.80 -16.91 -0.72
N ILE A 353 11.21 -17.38 -1.91
CA ILE A 353 10.43 -17.22 -3.14
C ILE A 353 9.06 -17.89 -2.99
N LYS A 354 9.01 -19.14 -2.52
CA LYS A 354 7.74 -19.87 -2.31
C LYS A 354 6.81 -19.15 -1.35
N THR A 355 7.32 -18.66 -0.22
CA THR A 355 6.49 -17.93 0.74
C THR A 355 6.03 -16.58 0.20
N LEU A 356 6.87 -15.85 -0.54
CA LEU A 356 6.46 -14.62 -1.21
C LEU A 356 5.37 -14.89 -2.25
N GLN A 357 5.50 -15.96 -3.03
CA GLN A 357 4.49 -16.37 -4.00
C GLN A 357 3.15 -16.66 -3.34
N GLU A 358 3.16 -17.39 -2.23
CA GLU A 358 1.95 -17.74 -1.48
C GLU A 358 1.27 -16.51 -0.86
N VAL A 359 2.05 -15.62 -0.21
CA VAL A 359 1.51 -14.42 0.44
C VAL A 359 0.96 -13.42 -0.59
N LEU A 360 1.67 -13.23 -1.70
CA LEU A 360 1.24 -12.34 -2.78
C LEU A 360 0.18 -12.97 -3.68
N GLN A 361 -0.20 -14.24 -3.45
CA GLN A 361 -1.18 -14.99 -4.25
C GLN A 361 -0.82 -15.04 -5.75
N ILE A 362 0.45 -15.29 -6.04
CA ILE A 362 1.01 -15.37 -7.40
C ILE A 362 1.62 -16.74 -7.64
N LYS A 363 1.62 -17.18 -8.91
CA LYS A 363 2.24 -18.46 -9.33
C LYS A 363 3.25 -18.21 -10.44
N CYS A 364 4.54 -18.17 -10.13
CA CYS A 364 5.57 -18.11 -11.18
C CYS A 364 5.92 -19.51 -11.65
N LYS A 365 6.15 -19.68 -12.96
CA LYS A 365 6.37 -20.99 -13.58
C LYS A 365 7.82 -21.46 -13.43
N THR A 366 8.77 -20.53 -13.43
CA THR A 366 10.20 -20.83 -13.42
C THR A 366 10.98 -19.91 -12.49
N ILE A 367 12.11 -20.39 -11.99
CA ILE A 367 13.13 -19.58 -11.31
C ILE A 367 14.37 -19.61 -12.18
N VAL A 368 14.91 -18.45 -12.52
CA VAL A 368 16.07 -18.30 -13.41
C VAL A 368 17.10 -17.36 -12.79
N ASN A 369 18.37 -17.62 -13.04
CA ASN A 369 19.42 -16.63 -12.77
C ASN A 369 19.42 -15.60 -13.90
N SER A 370 19.57 -14.32 -13.55
CA SER A 370 19.68 -13.25 -14.52
C SER A 370 20.92 -13.46 -15.38
N LYS A 371 20.77 -13.24 -16.70
CA LYS A 371 21.89 -13.27 -17.66
C LYS A 371 22.54 -11.89 -17.83
N GLU A 372 22.04 -10.88 -17.13
CA GLU A 372 22.49 -9.51 -17.34
C GLU A 372 23.94 -9.31 -16.86
N SER A 373 24.71 -8.63 -17.70
CA SER A 373 26.12 -8.90 -18.02
C SER A 373 27.20 -8.44 -17.02
N GLY A 374 26.86 -8.20 -15.75
CA GLY A 374 27.81 -7.62 -14.80
C GLY A 374 28.32 -8.61 -13.75
N LYS A 375 29.50 -9.20 -13.93
CA LYS A 375 30.22 -9.83 -12.81
C LYS A 375 30.95 -8.75 -12.00
N GLN A 376 30.71 -8.69 -10.69
CA GLN A 376 31.52 -7.86 -9.80
C GLN A 376 32.97 -8.35 -9.83
N ARG A 377 33.91 -7.41 -9.82
CA ARG A 377 35.36 -7.68 -9.79
C ARG A 377 36.01 -7.31 -8.46
N ASN A 378 35.19 -6.96 -7.47
CA ASN A 378 35.58 -6.54 -6.14
C ASN A 378 34.53 -7.02 -5.14
N ASP A 379 34.82 -6.87 -3.86
CA ASP A 379 33.99 -7.42 -2.78
C ASP A 379 32.90 -6.46 -2.29
N TYR A 380 32.97 -5.18 -2.66
CA TYR A 380 32.07 -4.14 -2.16
C TYR A 380 30.92 -3.79 -3.12
N SER A 381 31.06 -4.08 -4.42
CA SER A 381 30.21 -3.46 -5.45
C SER A 381 28.82 -4.10 -5.59
N CYS A 382 28.52 -5.19 -4.87
CA CYS A 382 27.25 -5.92 -4.98
C CYS A 382 26.02 -5.01 -4.81
N GLY A 383 26.05 -4.08 -3.85
CA GLY A 383 24.98 -3.08 -3.66
C GLY A 383 24.81 -2.12 -4.84
N TYR A 384 25.91 -1.68 -5.47
CA TYR A 384 25.89 -0.81 -6.65
C TYR A 384 25.34 -1.55 -7.87
N HIS A 385 25.70 -2.83 -8.04
CA HIS A 385 25.14 -3.68 -9.09
C HIS A 385 23.63 -3.85 -8.91
N VAL A 386 23.16 -4.11 -7.68
CA VAL A 386 21.72 -4.19 -7.36
C VAL A 386 21.01 -2.87 -7.69
N CYS A 387 21.56 -1.73 -7.30
CA CYS A 387 20.99 -0.42 -7.63
C CYS A 387 20.95 -0.16 -9.15
N ASN A 388 22.01 -0.51 -9.88
CA ASN A 388 22.05 -0.37 -11.33
C ASN A 388 20.99 -1.25 -12.01
N TYR A 389 20.85 -2.49 -11.54
CA TYR A 389 19.84 -3.42 -12.05
C TYR A 389 18.41 -2.97 -11.74
N MET A 390 18.13 -2.46 -10.53
CA MET A 390 16.84 -1.85 -10.22
C MET A 390 16.53 -0.67 -11.16
N LYS A 391 17.52 0.18 -11.47
CA LYS A 391 17.34 1.28 -12.42
C LYS A 391 17.03 0.78 -13.83
N PHE A 392 17.73 -0.26 -14.27
CA PHE A 392 17.47 -0.90 -15.55
C PHE A 392 16.03 -1.43 -15.64
N VAL A 393 15.58 -2.17 -14.62
CA VAL A 393 14.20 -2.66 -14.52
C VAL A 393 13.20 -1.50 -14.51
N GLN A 394 13.49 -0.44 -13.74
CA GLN A 394 12.66 0.76 -13.68
C GLN A 394 12.53 1.45 -15.05
N GLN A 395 13.60 1.50 -15.84
CA GLN A 395 13.56 2.10 -17.17
C GLN A 395 12.89 1.20 -18.22
N ALA A 396 13.04 -0.11 -18.08
CA ALA A 396 12.46 -1.11 -18.97
C ALA A 396 10.92 -1.13 -18.90
N GLN A 397 10.32 -0.74 -17.78
CA GLN A 397 8.84 -0.67 -17.68
C GLN A 397 8.25 0.36 -18.66
N PHE A 398 8.99 1.42 -19.01
CA PHE A 398 8.53 2.52 -19.86
C PHE A 398 9.03 2.44 -21.31
N ASN A 399 9.95 1.53 -21.62
CA ASN A 399 10.55 1.42 -22.94
C ASN A 399 10.52 -0.04 -23.38
N ASN A 400 9.70 -0.36 -24.39
CA ASN A 400 9.63 -1.70 -24.99
C ASN A 400 10.84 -2.03 -25.89
N ASN A 401 11.77 -1.10 -26.05
CA ASN A 401 12.96 -1.32 -26.89
C ASN A 401 14.01 -2.14 -26.13
N ASN A 402 14.71 -3.01 -26.86
CA ASN A 402 15.84 -3.85 -26.45
C ASN A 402 16.99 -3.03 -25.82
N ARG A 403 16.77 -2.47 -24.63
CA ARG A 403 17.85 -1.87 -23.84
C ARG A 403 18.71 -3.01 -23.33
N ARG A 404 19.96 -3.02 -23.77
CA ARG A 404 20.98 -3.88 -23.22
C ARG A 404 21.35 -3.34 -21.84
N TYR A 405 21.36 -4.20 -20.83
CA TYR A 405 21.89 -3.85 -19.52
C TYR A 405 23.37 -3.47 -19.64
N ASP A 406 23.72 -2.36 -19.01
CA ASP A 406 25.10 -1.90 -18.90
C ASP A 406 25.36 -1.42 -17.47
N TYR A 407 26.46 -1.88 -16.88
CA TYR A 407 26.80 -1.53 -15.49
C TYR A 407 27.57 -0.21 -15.45
N GLN A 408 26.93 0.82 -14.91
CA GLN A 408 27.48 2.18 -14.86
C GLN A 408 27.70 2.63 -13.40
N GLU A 409 28.74 2.07 -12.76
CA GLU A 409 29.04 2.30 -11.34
C GLU A 409 29.07 3.79 -10.96
N ASN A 410 29.85 4.59 -11.68
CA ASN A 410 30.02 6.01 -11.37
C ASN A 410 28.70 6.79 -11.50
N LYS A 411 27.83 6.40 -12.44
CA LYS A 411 26.52 7.00 -12.62
C LYS A 411 25.58 6.66 -11.46
N ILE A 412 25.62 5.41 -10.99
CA ILE A 412 24.85 5.01 -9.80
C ILE A 412 25.37 5.70 -8.55
N ILE A 413 26.69 5.82 -8.37
CA ILE A 413 27.28 6.57 -7.26
C ILE A 413 26.77 8.01 -7.27
N GLN A 414 26.81 8.68 -8.43
CA GLN A 414 26.34 10.05 -8.57
C GLN A 414 24.86 10.19 -8.20
N ILE A 415 23.99 9.32 -8.75
CA ILE A 415 22.56 9.33 -8.43
C ILE A 415 22.33 9.15 -6.93
N LEU A 416 23.05 8.21 -6.29
CA LEU A 416 22.89 7.93 -4.87
C LEU A 416 23.43 9.06 -4.01
N GLN A 417 24.52 9.73 -4.41
CA GLN A 417 25.05 10.90 -3.72
C GLN A 417 24.04 12.04 -3.78
N GLU A 418 23.54 12.39 -4.95
CA GLU A 418 22.49 13.41 -5.12
C GLU A 418 21.21 13.07 -4.33
N LEU A 419 20.88 11.78 -4.28
CA LEU A 419 19.73 11.28 -3.53
C LEU A 419 19.90 11.51 -2.03
N ILE A 420 21.04 11.11 -1.44
CA ILE A 420 21.20 11.15 0.01
C ILE A 420 21.77 12.47 0.52
N ASP A 421 22.29 13.35 -0.33
CA ASP A 421 22.98 14.57 0.11
C ASP A 421 22.11 15.44 1.03
N LYS A 422 22.76 16.02 2.03
CA LYS A 422 22.16 16.92 3.01
C LYS A 422 21.95 18.25 2.28
N GLN A 423 20.77 18.48 1.73
CA GLN A 423 20.44 19.77 1.15
C GLN A 423 20.60 20.84 2.24
N THR A 424 21.69 21.61 2.13
CA THR A 424 21.95 22.73 3.02
C THR A 424 21.15 23.90 2.46
N LYS A 425 20.04 24.23 3.12
CA LYS A 425 19.30 25.45 2.84
C LYS A 425 20.08 26.68 3.30
#